data_AF-A0A1Y2F7B1-F1
#
_entry.id   AF-A0A1Y2F7B1-F1
#
_cell.length_a   1.000
_cell.length_b   1.000
_cell.length_c   1.000
_cell.angle_alpha   90.00
_cell.angle_beta   90.00
_cell.angle_gamma   90.00
#
_symmetry.space_group_name_H-M   'P 1'
#
loop_
_entity.id
_entity.type
_entity.pdbx_description
1 polymer ?
#
loop_
_entity_poly.entity_id
_entity_poly.type
_entity_poly.pdbx_seq_one_letter_code
_entity_poly.pdbx_strand_id
1 'polypeptide(L)'
;ITQKLAFSTPAKNLFVTLCREMNVATPHNVPRAVKTRFYSALESMVAAVRCEEAIKKWQGRREVNWPQANKLSDEDFALFRALIGPLQPAKDFILRFSVTGAPLIAEVIPVIDRFSKMLDKSLFDPKTVPALHNALLRGWKLFQKYYGLTDESLFYRAAI
;
A
#
# COMPACT_ATOMS: atom_id res chain seq x y z
N ILE A 1 12.42 -1.78 7.71
CA ILE A 1 13.37 -1.58 6.58
C ILE A 1 13.36 -0.13 6.09
N THR A 2 12.20 0.42 5.75
CA THR A 2 12.05 1.78 5.21
C THR A 2 12.76 2.89 6.00
N GLN A 3 12.66 2.89 7.32
CA GLN A 3 13.38 3.84 8.18
C GLN A 3 14.91 3.69 8.08
N LYS A 4 15.41 2.46 8.13
CA LYS A 4 16.87 2.19 8.04
C LYS A 4 17.43 2.63 6.69
N LEU A 5 16.71 2.35 5.59
CA LEU A 5 17.08 2.83 4.26
C LEU A 5 16.97 4.35 4.11
N ALA A 6 16.09 5.01 4.86
CA ALA A 6 15.96 6.47 4.84
C ALA A 6 17.08 7.17 5.62
N PHE A 7 17.49 6.62 6.77
CA PHE A 7 18.35 7.31 7.73
C PHE A 7 19.79 6.79 7.81
N SER A 8 20.11 5.64 7.20
CA SER A 8 21.46 5.08 7.18
C SER A 8 22.04 5.07 5.77
N THR A 9 22.91 6.02 5.46
CA THR A 9 23.62 6.09 4.16
C THR A 9 24.40 4.81 3.86
N PRO A 10 25.18 4.21 4.79
CA PRO A 10 25.88 2.96 4.52
C PRO A 10 24.92 1.82 4.16
N ALA A 11 23.82 1.68 4.91
CA ALA A 11 22.85 0.62 4.67
C ALA A 11 22.09 0.83 3.35
N LYS A 12 21.79 2.08 2.99
CA LYS A 12 21.18 2.44 1.69
C LYS A 12 22.12 2.15 0.52
N ASN A 13 23.40 2.51 0.63
CA ASN A 13 24.39 2.25 -0.42
C ASN A 13 24.54 0.74 -0.65
N LEU A 14 24.65 -0.05 0.41
CA LEU A 14 24.68 -1.51 0.32
C LEU A 14 23.42 -2.07 -0.35
N PHE A 15 22.24 -1.54 0.00
CA PHE A 15 20.99 -1.96 -0.64
C PHE A 15 20.97 -1.68 -2.14
N VAL A 16 21.42 -0.49 -2.56
CA VAL A 16 21.51 -0.11 -3.97
C VAL A 16 22.50 -1.01 -4.73
N THR A 17 23.67 -1.31 -4.13
CA THR A 17 24.65 -2.24 -4.71
C THR A 17 24.02 -3.62 -4.93
N LEU A 18 23.34 -4.17 -3.92
CA LEU A 18 22.65 -5.46 -4.04
C LEU A 18 21.56 -5.45 -5.12
N CYS A 19 20.77 -4.37 -5.21
CA CYS A 19 19.75 -4.23 -6.26
C CYS A 19 20.38 -4.25 -7.66
N ARG A 20 21.54 -3.61 -7.85
CA ARG A 20 22.28 -3.61 -9.12
C ARG A 20 22.85 -4.97 -9.46
N GLU A 21 23.52 -5.63 -8.51
CA GLU A 21 24.08 -6.98 -8.70
C GLU A 21 23.00 -8.00 -9.08
N MET A 22 21.79 -7.82 -8.56
CA MET A 22 20.66 -8.71 -8.79
C MET A 22 19.77 -8.27 -9.96
N ASN A 23 20.17 -7.25 -10.72
CA ASN A 23 19.40 -6.69 -11.84
C ASN A 23 17.94 -6.32 -11.48
N VAL A 24 17.71 -5.84 -10.26
CA VAL A 24 16.39 -5.37 -9.81
C VAL A 24 15.99 -4.12 -10.60
N ALA A 25 14.73 -4.05 -11.03
CA ALA A 25 14.21 -2.88 -11.72
C ALA A 25 14.29 -1.61 -10.85
N THR A 26 14.59 -0.48 -11.48
CA THR A 26 14.60 0.82 -10.81
C THR A 26 13.17 1.29 -10.44
N PRO A 27 13.02 2.15 -9.43
CA PRO A 27 14.05 2.69 -8.53
C PRO A 27 14.54 1.69 -7.46
N HIS A 28 15.83 1.75 -7.12
CA HIS A 28 16.47 0.94 -6.07
C HIS A 28 16.23 1.53 -4.67
N ASN A 29 14.97 1.74 -4.32
CA ASN A 29 14.56 2.25 -3.03
C ASN A 29 13.26 1.58 -2.56
N VAL A 30 13.02 1.67 -1.25
CA VAL A 30 11.72 1.37 -0.64
C VAL A 30 11.30 2.61 0.13
N PRO A 31 10.37 3.44 -0.41
CA PRO A 31 9.99 4.69 0.22
C PRO A 31 9.31 4.43 1.56
N ARG A 32 9.48 5.35 2.50
CA ARG A 32 8.80 5.26 3.81
C ARG A 32 7.32 5.58 3.65
N ALA A 33 6.47 4.78 4.31
CA ALA A 33 5.08 5.15 4.52
C ALA A 33 4.98 6.42 5.40
N VAL A 34 4.29 7.43 4.91
CA VAL A 34 4.11 8.74 5.54
C VAL A 34 2.66 8.90 5.95
N LYS A 35 2.41 9.23 7.23
CA LYS A 35 1.05 9.35 7.78
C LYS A 35 0.16 10.35 7.03
N THR A 36 0.73 11.44 6.51
CA THR A 36 -0.01 12.49 5.80
C THR A 36 -0.24 12.21 4.32
N ARG A 37 0.38 11.16 3.75
CA ARG A 37 0.19 10.77 2.35
C ARG A 37 -0.55 9.45 2.28
N PHE A 38 -1.85 9.55 1.98
CA PHE A 38 -2.83 8.47 2.12
C PHE A 38 -2.47 7.14 1.44
N TYR A 39 -1.71 7.17 0.34
CA TYR A 39 -1.33 5.98 -0.43
C TYR A 39 0.16 5.59 -0.33
N SER A 40 0.92 6.24 0.56
CA SER A 40 2.37 5.99 0.70
C SER A 40 2.72 4.59 1.22
N ALA A 41 1.83 3.97 2.00
CA ALA A 41 1.99 2.59 2.44
C ALA A 41 1.93 1.61 1.26
N LEU A 42 1.01 1.82 0.32
CA LEU A 42 0.92 1.04 -0.91
C LEU A 42 2.20 1.18 -1.75
N GLU A 43 2.71 2.40 -1.92
CA GLU A 43 3.96 2.62 -2.66
C GLU A 43 5.16 1.93 -1.99
N SER A 44 5.20 1.92 -0.66
CA SER A 44 6.19 1.16 0.09
C SER A 44 6.07 -0.34 -0.15
N MET A 45 4.85 -0.89 -0.19
CA MET A 45 4.63 -2.33 -0.44
C MET A 45 5.01 -2.72 -1.87
N VAL A 46 4.59 -1.94 -2.87
CA VAL A 46 4.95 -2.16 -4.28
C VAL A 46 6.48 -2.15 -4.46
N ALA A 47 7.16 -1.18 -3.85
CA ALA A 47 8.61 -1.10 -3.90
C ALA A 47 9.29 -2.25 -3.13
N ALA A 48 8.72 -2.69 -2.01
CA ALA A 48 9.24 -3.83 -1.26
C ALA A 48 9.15 -5.11 -2.10
N VAL A 49 8.00 -5.39 -2.73
CA VAL A 49 7.82 -6.54 -3.62
C VAL A 49 8.77 -6.48 -4.82
N ARG A 50 8.95 -5.30 -5.44
CA ARG A 50 9.93 -5.13 -6.54
C ARG A 50 11.35 -5.52 -6.11
N CYS A 51 11.74 -5.17 -4.88
CA CYS A 51 13.09 -5.37 -4.37
C CYS A 51 13.20 -6.59 -3.44
N GLU A 52 12.26 -7.53 -3.48
CA GLU A 52 12.14 -8.62 -2.50
C GLU A 52 13.43 -9.40 -2.28
N GLU A 53 14.03 -9.91 -3.35
CA GLU A 53 15.23 -10.72 -3.26
C GLU A 53 16.44 -9.91 -2.73
N ALA A 54 16.55 -8.65 -3.16
CA ALA A 54 17.56 -7.74 -2.63
C ALA A 54 17.33 -7.43 -1.14
N ILE A 55 16.07 -7.31 -0.71
CA ILE A 55 15.69 -7.10 0.69
C ILE A 55 16.06 -8.31 1.55
N LYS A 56 15.72 -9.53 1.11
CA LYS A 56 16.07 -10.77 1.82
C LYS A 56 17.58 -10.88 2.02
N LYS A 57 18.36 -10.64 0.95
CA LYS A 57 19.83 -10.64 1.01
C LYS A 57 20.36 -9.53 1.92
N TRP A 58 19.80 -8.31 1.81
CA TRP A 58 20.21 -7.16 2.62
C TRP A 58 19.95 -7.36 4.12
N GLN A 59 18.83 -7.96 4.52
CA GLN A 59 18.53 -8.31 5.91
C GLN A 59 19.49 -9.36 6.50
N GLY A 60 20.17 -10.15 5.66
CA GLY A 60 21.17 -11.13 6.07
C GLY A 60 22.58 -10.56 6.25
N ARG A 61 22.83 -9.32 5.83
CA ARG A 61 24.16 -8.70 5.88
C ARG A 61 24.51 -8.29 7.30
N ARG A 62 25.70 -8.69 7.75
CA ARG A 62 26.23 -8.36 9.10
C ARG A 62 26.35 -6.85 9.29
N GLU A 63 26.69 -6.13 8.23
CA GLU A 63 26.86 -4.68 8.21
C GLU A 63 25.55 -3.91 8.46
N VAL A 64 24.40 -4.55 8.16
CA VAL A 64 23.08 -3.95 8.40
C VAL A 64 22.64 -4.15 9.85
N ASN A 65 23.10 -5.23 10.49
CA ASN A 65 22.72 -5.67 11.83
C ASN A 65 21.17 -5.68 12.00
N TRP A 66 20.48 -6.40 11.12
CA TRP A 66 19.02 -6.42 11.11
C TRP A 66 18.46 -7.40 12.16
N PRO A 67 17.56 -6.98 13.05
CA PRO A 67 16.99 -7.86 14.07
C PRO A 67 16.22 -9.04 13.45
N GLN A 68 16.48 -10.26 13.92
CA GLN A 68 15.82 -11.48 13.42
C GLN A 68 14.29 -11.41 13.55
N ALA A 69 13.79 -10.87 14.67
CA ALA A 69 12.35 -10.71 14.92
C ALA A 69 11.64 -9.77 13.93
N ASN A 70 12.39 -8.91 13.22
CA ASN A 70 11.85 -7.96 12.27
C ASN A 70 12.18 -8.34 10.82
N LYS A 71 12.68 -9.55 10.58
CA LYS A 71 12.96 -10.00 9.22
C LYS A 71 11.64 -10.25 8.49
N LEU A 72 11.50 -9.63 7.32
CA LEU A 72 10.43 -9.98 6.40
C LEU A 72 10.68 -11.39 5.86
N SER A 73 9.65 -12.23 5.96
CA SER A 73 9.64 -13.59 5.43
C SER A 73 8.95 -13.67 4.06
N ASP A 74 8.96 -14.85 3.44
CA ASP A 74 8.22 -15.11 2.20
C ASP A 74 6.72 -14.89 2.38
N GLU A 75 6.17 -15.23 3.56
CA GLU A 75 4.78 -14.99 3.91
C GLU A 75 4.44 -13.49 3.98
N ASP A 76 5.36 -12.66 4.51
CA ASP A 76 5.15 -11.20 4.52
C ASP A 76 5.09 -10.64 3.10
N PHE A 77 5.96 -11.09 2.20
CA PHE A 77 5.94 -10.67 0.81
C PHE A 77 4.72 -11.22 0.04
N ALA A 78 4.28 -12.44 0.35
CA ALA A 78 3.03 -12.99 -0.18
C ALA A 78 1.83 -12.13 0.24
N LEU A 79 1.79 -11.70 1.51
CA LEU A 79 0.76 -10.79 2.01
C LEU A 79 0.83 -9.42 1.33
N PHE A 80 2.02 -8.86 1.12
CA PHE A 80 2.16 -7.60 0.38
C PHE A 80 1.60 -7.70 -1.04
N ARG A 81 1.96 -8.76 -1.79
CA ARG A 81 1.42 -9.00 -3.14
C ARG A 81 -0.11 -9.10 -3.11
N ALA A 82 -0.66 -9.83 -2.14
CA ALA A 82 -2.09 -10.02 -1.98
C ALA A 82 -2.82 -8.70 -1.63
N LEU A 83 -2.20 -7.81 -0.85
CA LEU A 83 -2.76 -6.50 -0.48
C LEU A 83 -2.67 -5.46 -1.60
N ILE A 84 -1.65 -5.52 -2.46
CA ILE A 84 -1.45 -4.54 -3.54
C ILE A 84 -2.66 -4.49 -4.47
N GLY A 85 -3.21 -5.65 -4.86
CA GLY A 85 -4.36 -5.72 -5.78
C GLY A 85 -5.59 -4.93 -5.29
N PRO A 86 -6.15 -5.26 -4.11
CA PRO A 86 -7.31 -4.56 -3.55
C PRO A 86 -7.06 -3.08 -3.21
N LEU A 87 -5.81 -2.69 -2.93
CA LEU A 87 -5.47 -1.31 -2.55
C LEU A 87 -5.13 -0.41 -3.74
N GLN A 88 -4.74 -0.97 -4.90
CA GLN A 88 -4.40 -0.19 -6.08
C GLN A 88 -5.55 0.73 -6.56
N PRO A 89 -6.80 0.25 -6.66
CA PRO A 89 -7.94 1.11 -7.00
C PRO A 89 -8.12 2.29 -6.04
N ALA A 90 -7.86 2.08 -4.75
CA ALA A 90 -7.96 3.13 -3.74
C ALA A 90 -6.99 4.29 -4.04
N LYS A 91 -5.76 3.97 -4.46
CA LYS A 91 -4.79 4.99 -4.88
C LYS A 91 -5.28 5.77 -6.08
N ASP A 92 -5.84 5.10 -7.08
CA ASP A 92 -6.33 5.75 -8.30
C ASP A 92 -7.48 6.72 -7.99
N PHE A 93 -8.40 6.32 -7.09
CA PHE A 93 -9.47 7.20 -6.62
C PHE A 93 -8.95 8.39 -5.82
N ILE A 94 -8.01 8.17 -4.88
CA ILE A 94 -7.40 9.27 -4.11
C ILE A 94 -6.74 10.25 -5.07
N LEU A 95 -5.99 9.77 -6.07
CA LEU A 95 -5.32 10.64 -7.04
C LEU A 95 -6.31 11.42 -7.90
N ARG A 96 -7.43 10.82 -8.32
CA ARG A 96 -8.50 11.51 -9.06
C ARG A 96 -8.98 12.76 -8.33
N PHE A 97 -9.22 12.66 -7.02
CA PHE A 97 -9.68 13.79 -6.21
C PHE A 97 -8.55 14.69 -5.68
N SER A 98 -7.28 14.28 -5.80
CA SER A 98 -6.13 15.04 -5.30
C SER A 98 -5.57 16.04 -6.32
N VAL A 99 -5.92 15.92 -7.61
CA VAL A 99 -5.20 16.60 -8.70
C VAL A 99 -6.05 17.65 -9.43
N THR A 100 -7.33 17.82 -9.10
CA THR A 100 -8.23 18.61 -9.96
C THR A 100 -8.53 20.01 -9.44
N GLY A 101 -8.30 21.02 -10.30
CA GLY A 101 -8.91 22.36 -10.18
C GLY A 101 -10.39 22.40 -10.59
N ALA A 102 -11.05 21.24 -10.67
CA ALA A 102 -12.45 21.08 -11.06
C ALA A 102 -13.27 20.55 -9.87
N PRO A 103 -14.50 21.03 -9.67
CA PRO A 103 -15.38 20.54 -8.61
C PRO A 103 -15.91 19.14 -9.00
N LEU A 104 -15.35 18.09 -8.39
CA LEU A 104 -15.75 16.70 -8.62
C LEU A 104 -16.73 16.16 -7.56
N ILE A 105 -17.42 17.03 -6.82
CA ILE A 105 -18.28 16.62 -5.69
C ILE A 105 -19.38 15.63 -6.12
N ALA A 106 -19.96 15.81 -7.31
CA ALA A 106 -20.94 14.90 -7.90
C ALA A 106 -20.37 13.50 -8.21
N GLU A 107 -19.06 13.38 -8.40
CA GLU A 107 -18.40 12.11 -8.71
C GLU A 107 -18.01 11.32 -7.45
N VAL A 108 -18.02 11.94 -6.27
CA VAL A 108 -17.49 11.34 -5.04
C VAL A 108 -18.28 10.08 -4.66
N ILE A 109 -19.60 10.16 -4.49
CA ILE A 109 -20.43 8.99 -4.15
C ILE A 109 -20.33 7.91 -5.24
N PRO A 110 -20.50 8.18 -6.55
CA PRO A 110 -20.34 7.16 -7.59
C PRO A 110 -18.98 6.46 -7.60
N VAL A 111 -17.89 7.19 -7.31
CA VAL A 111 -16.54 6.60 -7.20
C VAL A 111 -16.44 5.72 -5.96
N ILE A 112 -16.93 6.19 -4.81
CA ILE A 112 -16.89 5.45 -3.56
C ILE A 112 -17.73 4.16 -3.67
N ASP A 113 -18.90 4.20 -4.30
CA ASP A 113 -19.71 3.01 -4.57
C ASP A 113 -18.99 1.96 -5.42
N ARG A 114 -18.29 2.40 -6.48
CA ARG A 114 -17.48 1.50 -7.29
C ARG A 114 -16.37 0.87 -6.46
N PHE A 115 -15.69 1.65 -5.62
CA PHE A 115 -14.66 1.13 -4.74
C PHE A 115 -15.23 0.13 -3.71
N SER A 116 -16.39 0.43 -3.11
CA SER A 116 -17.07 -0.47 -2.18
C SER A 116 -17.29 -1.84 -2.82
N LYS A 117 -17.84 -1.87 -4.04
CA LYS A 117 -18.07 -3.12 -4.78
C LYS A 117 -16.78 -3.89 -5.08
N MET A 118 -15.68 -3.20 -5.34
CA MET A 118 -14.36 -3.83 -5.55
C MET A 118 -13.81 -4.43 -4.26
N LEU A 119 -13.99 -3.75 -3.12
CA LEU A 119 -13.63 -4.27 -1.81
C LEU A 119 -14.49 -5.48 -1.44
N ASP A 120 -15.81 -5.41 -1.66
CA ASP A 120 -16.73 -6.52 -1.41
C ASP A 120 -16.31 -7.76 -2.21
N LYS A 121 -16.01 -7.58 -3.51
CA LYS A 121 -15.51 -8.67 -4.36
C LYS A 121 -14.24 -9.31 -3.80
N SER A 122 -13.32 -8.52 -3.23
CA SER A 122 -12.08 -9.02 -2.64
C SER A 122 -12.32 -9.70 -1.28
N LEU A 123 -13.27 -9.18 -0.49
CA LEU A 123 -13.59 -9.67 0.85
C LEU A 123 -14.32 -11.02 0.80
N PHE A 124 -15.23 -11.17 -0.14
CA PHE A 124 -16.07 -12.36 -0.34
C PHE A 124 -15.49 -13.36 -1.37
N ASP A 125 -14.28 -13.13 -1.89
CA ASP A 125 -13.59 -14.12 -2.73
C ASP A 125 -13.22 -15.35 -1.88
N PRO A 126 -13.72 -16.56 -2.21
CA PRO A 126 -13.38 -17.79 -1.49
C PRO A 126 -11.88 -18.13 -1.48
N LYS A 127 -11.10 -17.53 -2.38
CA LYS A 127 -9.64 -17.72 -2.47
C LYS A 127 -8.86 -16.79 -1.54
N THR A 128 -9.54 -15.86 -0.87
CA THR A 128 -8.88 -14.91 0.04
C THR A 128 -8.40 -15.62 1.31
N VAL A 129 -7.08 -15.60 1.53
CA VAL A 129 -6.46 -16.20 2.72
C VAL A 129 -6.89 -15.47 4.01
N PRO A 130 -6.94 -16.14 5.17
CA PRO A 130 -7.45 -15.55 6.42
C PRO A 130 -6.78 -14.24 6.83
N ALA A 131 -5.46 -14.12 6.65
CA ALA A 131 -4.72 -12.90 6.96
C ALA A 131 -5.18 -11.71 6.09
N LEU A 132 -5.34 -11.94 4.79
CA LEU A 132 -5.86 -10.94 3.86
C LEU A 132 -7.33 -10.61 4.17
N HIS A 133 -8.16 -11.62 4.42
CA HIS A 133 -9.56 -11.43 4.77
C HIS A 133 -9.71 -10.52 5.99
N ASN A 134 -8.96 -10.80 7.07
CA ASN A 134 -8.99 -9.99 8.28
C ASN A 134 -8.50 -8.55 8.06
N ALA A 135 -7.47 -8.37 7.22
CA ALA A 135 -6.98 -7.04 6.85
C ALA A 135 -8.04 -6.26 6.05
N LEU A 136 -8.65 -6.91 5.04
CA LEU A 136 -9.70 -6.34 4.22
C LEU A 136 -10.94 -6.02 5.05
N LEU A 137 -11.38 -6.91 5.95
CA LEU A 137 -12.55 -6.70 6.80
C LEU A 137 -12.37 -5.47 7.70
N ARG A 138 -11.18 -5.29 8.28
CA ARG A 138 -10.85 -4.10 9.08
C ARG A 138 -10.90 -2.83 8.23
N GLY A 139 -10.28 -2.86 7.05
CA GLY A 139 -10.29 -1.74 6.10
C GLY A 139 -11.70 -1.39 5.65
N TRP A 140 -12.50 -2.40 5.30
CA TRP A 140 -13.90 -2.27 4.87
C TRP A 140 -14.79 -1.66 5.96
N LYS A 141 -14.70 -2.13 7.21
CA LYS A 141 -15.47 -1.55 8.33
C LYS A 141 -15.15 -0.08 8.55
N LEU A 142 -13.87 0.29 8.46
CA LEU A 142 -13.44 1.68 8.59
C LEU A 142 -13.94 2.52 7.42
N PHE A 143 -13.83 1.99 6.21
CA PHE A 143 -14.30 2.63 5.00
C PHE A 143 -15.82 2.88 5.03
N GLN A 144 -16.64 1.88 5.35
CA GLN A 144 -18.09 2.02 5.45
C GLN A 144 -18.51 3.05 6.50
N LYS A 145 -17.80 3.12 7.64
CA LYS A 145 -18.06 4.12 8.68
C LYS A 145 -17.96 5.56 8.14
N TYR A 146 -16.90 5.87 7.39
CA TYR A 146 -16.70 7.22 6.85
C TYR A 146 -17.50 7.46 5.57
N TYR A 147 -17.71 6.41 4.78
CA TYR A 147 -18.57 6.50 3.61
C TYR A 147 -20.02 6.82 4.01
N GLY A 148 -20.58 6.17 5.03
CA GLY A 148 -21.93 6.47 5.49
C GLY A 148 -22.13 7.95 5.83
N LEU A 149 -21.13 8.59 6.44
CA LEU A 149 -21.16 10.04 6.70
C LEU A 149 -21.11 10.90 5.42
N THR A 150 -20.43 10.41 4.38
CA THR A 150 -20.36 11.09 3.08
C THR A 150 -21.67 10.93 2.32
N ASP A 151 -22.23 9.73 2.32
CA ASP A 151 -23.50 9.42 1.67
C ASP A 151 -24.66 10.15 2.33
N GLU A 152 -24.73 10.22 3.66
CA GLU A 152 -25.79 10.95 4.37
C GLU A 152 -25.68 12.48 4.29
N SER A 153 -24.57 13.00 3.76
CA SER A 153 -24.33 14.44 3.68
C SER A 153 -25.15 15.10 2.57
N LEU A 154 -25.94 16.12 2.95
CA LEU A 154 -26.72 16.92 2.01
C LEU A 154 -25.86 17.52 0.89
N PHE A 155 -24.62 17.90 1.16
CA PHE A 155 -23.72 18.49 0.17
C PHE A 155 -23.39 17.53 -0.98
N TYR A 156 -23.09 16.28 -0.65
CA TYR A 156 -22.76 15.27 -1.66
C TYR A 156 -24.01 14.77 -2.39
N ARG A 157 -25.14 14.60 -1.67
CA ARG A 157 -26.40 14.18 -2.28
C ARG A 157 -27.03 15.24 -3.18
N ALA A 158 -26.94 16.52 -2.83
CA ALA A 158 -27.48 17.60 -3.68
C ALA A 158 -26.69 17.80 -4.98
N ALA A 159 -25.49 17.23 -5.08
CA ALA A 159 -24.65 17.31 -6.27
C ALA A 159 -24.92 16.21 -7.30
N ILE A 160 -25.75 15.21 -6.98
CA ILE A 160 -26.05 14.03 -7.80
C ILE A 160 -27.50 14.08 -8.24
#